data_AF-A0AAV9WEM6-F1
#
_entry.id   AF-A0AAV9WEM6-F1
#
_cell.length_a   1.000
_cell.length_b   1.000
_cell.length_c   1.000
_cell.angle_alpha   90.00
_cell.angle_beta   90.00
_cell.angle_gamma   90.00
#
_symmetry.space_group_name_H-M   'P 1'
#
loop_
_entity.id
_entity.type
_entity.pdbx_description
1 polymer ?
#
loop_
_entity_poly.entity_id
_entity_poly.type
_entity_poly.pdbx_seq_one_letter_code
_entity_poly.pdbx_strand_id
1 'polypeptide(L)'
;MDKPIIPTMSSSASTPNHPLLRRSWPPDLSKMSPSDRYRLERKYKRRVRIRGQHPVAWMRFTGTLQLLTVTVLPAYMVLIMDWPMAHPFGPLREWMWNKIDGFSKGTFGGRLDRGKATDENGGMGPR
;
A
#
# COMPACT_ATOMS: atom_id res chain seq x y z
N MET A 1 -14.67 66.22 43.85
CA MET A 1 -14.65 64.75 43.95
C MET A 1 -13.73 64.20 42.89
N ASP A 2 -12.47 63.98 43.26
CA ASP A 2 -11.45 63.37 42.40
C ASP A 2 -11.73 61.87 42.20
N LYS A 3 -11.49 61.39 40.98
CA LYS A 3 -11.07 60.00 40.74
C LYS A 3 -9.77 60.06 39.94
N PRO A 4 -8.65 59.49 40.44
CA PRO A 4 -7.38 59.55 39.74
C PRO A 4 -7.39 58.66 38.49
N ILE A 5 -6.85 59.19 37.40
CA ILE A 5 -6.51 58.44 36.20
C ILE A 5 -5.39 57.48 36.58
N ILE A 6 -5.68 56.18 36.58
CA ILE A 6 -4.68 55.13 36.81
C ILE A 6 -3.73 55.17 35.61
N PRO A 7 -2.41 55.41 35.77
CA PRO A 7 -1.48 55.15 34.70
C PRO A 7 -1.47 53.64 34.48
N THR A 8 -1.93 53.19 33.31
CA THR A 8 -1.71 51.83 32.87
C THR A 8 -0.21 51.68 32.65
N MET A 9 0.50 51.21 33.68
CA MET A 9 1.85 50.69 33.47
C MET A 9 1.70 49.44 32.62
N SER A 10 1.72 49.62 31.30
CA SER A 10 2.08 48.57 30.37
C SER A 10 3.50 48.17 30.77
N SER A 11 3.56 47.15 31.63
CA SER A 11 4.77 46.45 31.96
C SER A 11 5.31 45.88 30.65
N SER A 12 6.13 46.66 29.97
CA SER A 12 7.06 46.16 28.97
C SER A 12 8.07 45.33 29.74
N ALA A 13 7.65 44.12 30.13
CA ALA A 13 8.51 43.09 30.64
C ALA A 13 9.59 42.88 29.58
N SER A 14 10.75 43.50 29.81
CA SER A 14 11.98 43.29 29.09
C SER A 14 12.42 41.85 29.39
N THR A 15 11.83 40.91 28.66
CA THR A 15 12.35 39.55 28.62
C THR A 15 13.78 39.66 28.11
N PRO A 16 14.78 39.13 28.85
CA PRO A 16 16.17 39.20 28.43
C PRO A 16 16.28 38.52 27.07
N ASN A 17 16.75 39.27 26.08
CA ASN A 17 16.91 38.83 24.70
C ASN A 17 17.85 37.61 24.63
N HIS A 18 17.28 36.41 24.71
CA HIS A 18 18.04 35.19 24.50
C HIS A 18 18.17 34.96 22.98
N PRO A 19 19.39 34.87 22.41
CA PRO A 19 19.61 34.83 20.96
C PRO A 19 19.06 33.56 20.27
N LEU A 20 18.48 32.62 21.01
CA LEU A 20 17.87 31.41 20.48
C LEU A 20 16.35 31.51 20.26
N LEU A 21 15.67 32.55 20.76
CA LEU A 21 14.20 32.59 20.81
C LEU A 21 13.49 33.07 19.52
N ARG A 22 14.23 33.42 18.46
CA ARG A 22 13.63 33.88 17.18
C ARG A 22 14.27 33.25 15.95
N ARG A 23 14.59 31.95 15.99
CA ARG A 23 14.85 31.23 14.73
C ARG A 23 13.51 30.93 14.06
N SER A 24 13.03 31.89 13.26
CA SER A 24 11.90 31.70 12.37
C SER A 24 12.17 30.49 11.48
N TRP A 25 11.38 29.45 11.69
CA TRP A 25 11.31 28.31 10.79
C TRP A 25 10.20 28.61 9.78
N PRO A 26 10.37 28.38 8.47
CA PRO A 26 11.49 27.78 7.77
C PRO A 26 12.65 28.77 7.50
N PRO A 27 13.90 28.29 7.44
CA PRO A 27 15.04 29.11 7.03
C PRO A 27 14.77 29.63 5.61
N ASP A 28 14.74 30.95 5.46
CA ASP A 28 14.51 31.62 4.18
C ASP A 28 15.69 31.38 3.24
N LEU A 29 15.56 30.39 2.35
CA LEU A 29 16.59 29.96 1.41
C LEU A 29 16.92 31.03 0.36
N SER A 30 16.07 32.05 0.21
CA SER A 30 16.27 33.14 -0.75
C SER A 30 17.32 34.16 -0.30
N LYS A 31 17.52 34.32 1.02
CA LYS A 31 18.43 35.30 1.62
C LYS A 31 19.79 34.72 2.01
N MET A 32 20.01 33.42 1.78
CA MET A 32 21.18 32.69 2.26
C MET A 32 22.23 32.52 1.15
N SER A 33 23.52 32.60 1.52
CA SER A 33 24.64 32.37 0.60
C SER A 33 24.53 31.00 -0.08
N PRO A 34 24.89 30.87 -1.38
CA PRO A 34 24.83 29.60 -2.13
C PRO A 34 25.56 28.44 -1.44
N SER A 35 26.65 28.73 -0.73
CA SER A 35 27.43 27.71 0.01
C SER A 35 26.66 27.11 1.19
N ASP A 36 25.89 27.93 1.90
CA ASP A 36 25.08 27.48 3.03
C ASP A 36 23.79 26.78 2.58
N ARG A 37 23.20 27.22 1.47
CA ARG A 37 22.10 26.50 0.81
C ARG A 37 22.51 25.08 0.43
N TYR A 38 23.68 24.92 -0.18
CA TYR A 38 24.23 23.61 -0.54
C TYR A 38 24.44 22.70 0.69
N ARG A 39 24.88 23.27 1.82
CA ARG A 39 25.02 22.52 3.09
C ARG A 39 23.68 22.03 3.62
N LEU A 40 22.63 22.85 3.53
CA LEU A 40 21.27 22.48 3.93
C LEU A 40 20.69 21.40 3.01
N GLU A 41 20.86 21.54 1.69
CA GLU A 41 20.44 20.53 0.70
C GLU A 41 21.12 19.19 0.94
N ARG A 42 22.43 19.18 1.21
CA ARG A 42 23.17 17.94 1.51
C ARG A 42 22.67 17.29 2.81
N LYS A 43 22.42 18.07 3.87
CA LYS A 43 21.85 17.58 5.13
C LYS A 43 20.43 17.04 4.92
N TYR A 44 19.61 17.71 4.11
CA TYR A 44 18.27 17.28 3.77
C TYR A 44 18.28 15.95 3.00
N LYS A 45 19.04 15.85 1.90
CA LYS A 45 19.19 14.62 1.12
C LYS A 45 19.66 13.43 1.97
N ARG A 46 20.63 13.67 2.87
CA ARG A 46 21.10 12.64 3.82
C ARG A 46 19.98 12.17 4.75
N ARG A 47 19.21 13.09 5.34
CA ARG A 47 18.09 12.75 6.25
C ARG A 47 16.94 12.06 5.52
N VAL A 48 16.64 12.45 4.29
CA VAL A 48 15.62 11.79 3.43
C VAL A 48 16.06 10.37 3.09
N ARG A 49 17.34 10.16 2.75
CA ARG A 49 17.87 8.81 2.49
C ARG A 49 17.82 7.93 3.73
N ILE A 50 18.23 8.44 4.88
CA ILE A 50 18.15 7.71 6.16
C ILE A 50 16.69 7.37 6.48
N ARG A 51 15.75 8.33 6.29
CA ARG A 51 14.32 8.09 6.48
C ARG A 51 13.69 7.12 5.49
N GLY A 52 14.17 7.13 4.25
CA GLY A 52 13.79 6.16 3.23
C GLY A 52 14.34 4.75 3.45
N GLN A 53 15.32 4.58 4.35
CA GLN A 53 15.92 3.29 4.70
C GLN A 53 15.29 2.64 5.95
N HIS A 54 14.40 3.33 6.66
CA HIS A 54 13.70 2.80 7.84
C HIS A 54 12.61 1.76 7.46
N PRO A 55 12.04 0.97 8.41
CA PRO A 55 11.40 -0.34 8.19
C PRO A 55 10.04 -0.31 7.47
N VAL A 56 9.80 0.68 6.61
CA VAL A 56 8.64 0.71 5.70
C VAL A 56 8.57 -0.57 4.86
N ALA A 57 9.73 -1.15 4.49
CA ALA A 57 9.78 -2.45 3.82
C ALA A 57 9.26 -3.60 4.71
N TRP A 58 9.60 -3.60 6.01
CA TRP A 58 9.09 -4.59 6.95
C TRP A 58 7.59 -4.45 7.15
N MET A 59 7.09 -3.22 7.33
CA MET A 59 5.66 -2.98 7.50
C MET A 59 4.85 -3.32 6.24
N ARG A 60 5.40 -3.07 5.05
CA ARG A 60 4.83 -3.52 3.78
C ARG A 60 4.81 -5.05 3.68
N PHE A 61 5.90 -5.71 4.06
CA PHE A 61 6.01 -7.16 4.05
C PHE A 61 5.01 -7.81 5.00
N THR A 62 4.92 -7.34 6.25
CA THR A 62 3.95 -7.86 7.22
C THR A 62 2.52 -7.57 6.79
N GLY A 63 2.25 -6.43 6.17
CA GLY A 63 0.93 -6.12 5.60
C GLY A 63 0.53 -7.08 4.48
N THR A 64 1.44 -7.38 3.56
CA THR A 64 1.21 -8.38 2.50
C THR A 64 1.07 -9.78 3.08
N LEU A 65 1.88 -10.14 4.07
CA LEU A 65 1.81 -11.45 4.73
C LEU A 65 0.50 -11.62 5.52
N GLN A 66 0.03 -10.55 6.18
CA GLN A 66 -1.27 -10.55 6.86
C GLN A 66 -2.41 -10.74 5.85
N LEU A 67 -2.40 -9.99 4.75
CA LEU A 67 -3.41 -10.14 3.71
C LEU A 67 -3.39 -11.56 3.10
N LEU A 68 -2.20 -12.10 2.86
CA LEU A 68 -2.02 -13.47 2.37
C LEU A 68 -2.52 -14.48 3.38
N THR A 69 -2.19 -14.34 4.67
CA THR A 69 -2.62 -15.28 5.71
C THR A 69 -4.13 -15.25 5.89
N VAL A 70 -4.74 -14.07 5.96
CA VAL A 70 -6.19 -13.89 6.12
C VAL A 70 -6.97 -14.41 4.91
N THR A 71 -6.37 -14.45 3.71
CA THR A 71 -7.03 -14.96 2.50
C THR A 71 -6.77 -16.45 2.26
N VAL A 72 -5.54 -16.92 2.45
CA VAL A 72 -5.14 -18.30 2.17
C VAL A 72 -5.69 -19.30 3.18
N LEU A 73 -5.73 -18.95 4.48
CA LEU A 73 -6.26 -19.85 5.51
C LEU A 73 -7.75 -20.19 5.27
N PRO A 74 -8.68 -19.23 5.15
CA PRO A 74 -10.08 -19.57 4.90
C PRO A 74 -10.27 -20.24 3.54
N ALA A 75 -9.49 -19.86 2.51
CA ALA A 75 -9.51 -20.57 1.24
C ALA A 75 -9.14 -22.05 1.40
N TYR A 76 -8.10 -22.36 2.18
CA TYR A 76 -7.72 -23.74 2.51
C TYR A 76 -8.83 -24.49 3.27
N MET A 77 -9.43 -23.85 4.28
CA MET A 77 -10.52 -24.45 5.07
C MET A 77 -11.75 -24.78 4.22
N VAL A 78 -12.08 -23.93 3.24
CA VAL A 78 -13.28 -24.09 2.40
C VAL A 78 -13.06 -25.06 1.24
N LEU A 79 -11.86 -25.10 0.66
CA LEU A 79 -11.62 -25.82 -0.60
C LEU A 79 -10.79 -27.09 -0.50
N ILE A 80 -9.95 -27.22 0.53
CA ILE A 80 -8.98 -28.32 0.62
C ILE A 80 -9.22 -29.17 1.87
N MET A 81 -9.73 -28.58 2.96
CA MET A 81 -9.97 -29.33 4.19
C MET A 81 -11.13 -30.31 4.02
N ASP A 82 -10.79 -31.59 4.02
CA ASP A 82 -11.73 -32.69 3.91
C ASP A 82 -12.28 -33.02 5.31
N TRP A 83 -13.52 -32.60 5.58
CA TRP A 83 -14.21 -32.92 6.84
C TRP A 83 -15.00 -34.21 6.66
N PRO A 84 -15.15 -35.06 7.70
CA PRO A 84 -15.85 -36.35 7.62
C PRO A 84 -17.38 -36.23 7.42
N MET A 85 -17.89 -35.05 7.09
CA MET A 85 -19.30 -34.72 6.89
C MET A 85 -19.50 -34.21 5.46
N ALA A 86 -20.69 -34.42 4.88
CA ALA A 86 -21.05 -33.95 3.53
C ALA A 86 -20.64 -32.47 3.32
N HIS A 87 -19.79 -32.20 2.32
CA HIS A 87 -19.20 -30.89 2.10
C HIS A 87 -20.25 -29.83 1.78
N PRO A 88 -20.46 -28.81 2.64
CA PRO A 88 -21.39 -27.72 2.34
C PRO A 88 -20.92 -26.83 1.19
N PHE A 89 -19.63 -26.91 0.80
CA PHE A 89 -19.00 -26.06 -0.22
C PHE A 89 -18.61 -26.80 -1.50
N GLY A 90 -19.09 -28.03 -1.72
CA GLY A 90 -18.80 -28.82 -2.93
C GLY A 90 -19.02 -28.06 -4.25
N PRO A 91 -20.20 -27.43 -4.47
CA PRO A 91 -20.47 -26.65 -5.69
C PRO A 91 -19.54 -25.43 -5.87
N LEU A 92 -19.11 -24.81 -4.77
CA LEU A 92 -18.19 -23.67 -4.79
C LEU A 92 -16.77 -24.11 -5.18
N ARG A 93 -16.34 -25.28 -4.72
CA ARG A 93 -15.04 -25.89 -5.06
C ARG A 93 -14.97 -26.19 -6.56
N GLU A 94 -15.98 -26.84 -7.13
CA GLU A 94 -16.01 -27.15 -8.57
C GLU A 94 -16.04 -25.90 -9.44
N TRP A 95 -16.86 -24.91 -9.09
CA TRP A 95 -16.87 -23.61 -9.78
C TRP A 95 -15.49 -22.94 -9.76
N MET A 96 -14.80 -22.95 -8.61
CA MET A 96 -13.49 -22.33 -8.49
C MET A 96 -12.42 -23.09 -9.28
N TRP A 97 -12.40 -24.43 -9.23
CA TRP A 97 -11.44 -25.21 -10.03
C TRP A 97 -11.69 -25.05 -11.52
N ASN A 98 -12.94 -25.00 -11.98
CA ASN A 98 -13.27 -24.69 -13.38
C ASN A 98 -12.77 -23.29 -13.80
N LYS A 99 -12.82 -22.32 -12.90
CA LYS A 99 -12.35 -20.95 -13.16
C LYS A 99 -10.83 -20.81 -13.12
N ILE A 100 -10.17 -21.50 -12.19
CA ILE A 100 -8.70 -21.57 -12.10
C ILE A 100 -8.13 -22.37 -13.26
N ASP A 101 -8.77 -23.46 -13.67
CA ASP A 101 -8.39 -24.23 -14.86
C ASP A 101 -8.56 -23.37 -16.13
N GLY A 102 -9.66 -22.63 -16.26
CA GLY A 102 -9.85 -21.66 -17.35
C GLY A 102 -8.82 -20.52 -17.37
N PHE A 103 -8.34 -20.11 -16.20
CA PHE A 103 -7.28 -19.11 -16.06
C PHE A 103 -5.89 -19.70 -16.36
N SER A 104 -5.59 -20.88 -15.83
CA SER A 104 -4.34 -21.62 -16.02
C SER A 104 -4.16 -22.10 -17.46
N LYS A 105 -5.25 -22.40 -18.17
CA LYS A 105 -5.25 -22.77 -19.60
C LYS A 105 -5.14 -21.58 -20.55
N GLY A 106 -4.99 -20.35 -20.05
CA GLY A 106 -4.53 -19.23 -20.86
C GLY A 106 -5.60 -18.58 -21.75
N THR A 107 -6.85 -18.47 -21.29
CA THR A 107 -7.87 -17.63 -21.96
C THR A 107 -7.67 -16.13 -21.66
N PHE A 108 -6.42 -15.67 -21.62
CA PHE A 108 -6.07 -14.23 -21.66
C PHE A 108 -5.68 -13.80 -23.09
N GLY A 109 -5.65 -14.73 -24.04
CA GLY A 109 -5.56 -14.49 -25.49
C GLY A 109 -6.72 -15.18 -26.17
N GLY A 110 -7.41 -14.47 -27.07
CA GLY A 110 -8.71 -14.85 -27.60
C GLY A 110 -8.82 -16.24 -28.20
N ARG A 111 -10.07 -16.74 -28.16
CA ARG A 111 -10.68 -17.75 -29.04
C ARG A 111 -9.79 -18.14 -30.22
N LEU A 112 -9.17 -19.31 -30.13
CA LEU A 112 -8.92 -20.11 -31.32
C LEU A 112 -9.91 -21.27 -31.29
N ASP A 113 -11.07 -20.99 -31.87
CA ASP A 113 -11.94 -21.98 -32.46
C ASP A 113 -11.12 -22.72 -33.53
N ARG A 114 -10.40 -23.76 -33.10
CA ARG A 114 -9.76 -24.70 -34.03
C ARG A 114 -10.83 -25.73 -34.37
N GLY A 115 -11.61 -25.40 -35.39
CA GLY A 115 -12.62 -26.28 -35.96
C GLY A 115 -12.13 -27.72 -36.06
N LYS A 116 -12.81 -28.61 -35.34
CA LYS A 116 -12.82 -30.03 -35.68
C LYS A 116 -13.66 -30.14 -36.95
N ALA A 117 -12.99 -30.16 -38.08
CA ALA A 117 -13.55 -30.59 -39.35
C ALA A 117 -14.09 -32.03 -39.17
N THR A 118 -15.36 -32.18 -39.55
CA THR A 118 -15.97 -33.32 -40.24
C THR A 118 -15.08 -34.55 -40.44
N ASP A 119 -15.48 -35.67 -39.83
CA ASP A 119 -15.33 -37.03 -40.39
C ASP A 119 -16.72 -37.69 -40.31
N GLU A 120 -17.61 -37.24 -41.18
CA GLU A 120 -18.73 -38.02 -41.67
C GLU A 120 -18.20 -38.82 -42.88
N ASN A 121 -18.18 -40.16 -42.82
CA ASN A 121 -18.55 -41.09 -43.91
C ASN A 121 -18.17 -42.56 -43.59
N GLY A 122 -19.20 -43.42 -43.51
CA GLY A 122 -19.22 -44.70 -44.24
C GLY A 122 -18.67 -45.95 -43.56
N GLY A 123 -19.56 -46.85 -43.10
CA GLY A 123 -19.15 -48.23 -42.81
C GLY A 123 -20.12 -49.12 -42.04
N MET A 124 -21.42 -49.09 -42.35
CA MET A 124 -22.34 -50.18 -41.94
C MET A 124 -22.02 -51.42 -42.79
N GLY A 125 -21.65 -52.53 -42.16
CA GLY A 125 -21.43 -53.83 -42.82
C GLY A 125 -21.90 -54.98 -41.90
N PRO A 126 -22.72 -55.93 -42.38
CA PRO A 126 -23.42 -56.88 -41.53
C PRO A 126 -22.62 -58.16 -41.28
N ARG A 127 -22.79 -58.76 -40.09
CA ARG A 127 -22.80 -60.21 -39.87
C ARG A 127 -23.77 -60.56 -38.76
#